data_AF-A0A6B0XY05-F1
#
_entry.id   AF-A0A6B0XY05-F1
#
_cell.length_a   1.000
_cell.length_b   1.000
_cell.length_c   1.000
_cell.angle_alpha   90.00
_cell.angle_beta   90.00
_cell.angle_gamma   90.00
#
_symmetry.space_group_name_H-M   'P 1'
#
loop_
_entity.id
_entity.type
_entity.pdbx_description
1 polymer ?
#
loop_
_entity_poly.entity_id
_entity_poly.type
_entity_poly.pdbx_seq_one_letter_code
_entity_poly.pdbx_strand_id
1 'polypeptide(L)'
;MRDPGLRDHGAEVRVGAFVILAAAVIVAGLFWISGSPFRGPTIRVWGIASNANRIATASPVLLRGVEVGTVDEVALEAERVVLTMTLSTRVELPADTRGTIQPDGFLGQQLVELTPGTSARALAEGDTLSLDRTSDLTSLASTLGDEVSSLIGELEALLGGGLAENVASGSEAFTLAMRELAGILETERASIGSLLANMDTLSNRLAGMTGSDEVDRTLANLDTLSSRLSAASADFSAAGRSVAEITRGLEGGEGTLGKLLREDAVHDELLETLGTLRASGKELALLLRDIRERPDRYLTDLKVSVF
;
A
#
# COMPACT_ATOMS: atom_id res chain seq x y z
N MET A 1 -2.60 -84.09 63.69
CA MET A 1 -1.53 -84.62 62.81
C MET A 1 -2.02 -84.54 61.36
N ARG A 2 -1.19 -83.93 60.49
CA ARG A 2 -1.22 -83.90 59.00
C ARG A 2 -2.32 -83.04 58.34
N ASP A 3 -2.08 -82.15 57.37
CA ASP A 3 -0.89 -81.55 56.73
C ASP A 3 -1.37 -80.26 56.00
N PRO A 4 -0.56 -79.20 55.82
CA PRO A 4 -0.99 -77.90 55.29
C PRO A 4 -0.70 -77.70 53.79
N GLY A 5 -1.60 -76.96 53.11
CA GLY A 5 -1.26 -76.02 52.04
C GLY A 5 -0.69 -76.56 50.72
N LEU A 6 -1.54 -77.13 49.87
CA LEU A 6 -1.29 -77.14 48.42
C LEU A 6 -1.66 -75.76 47.85
N ARG A 7 -0.70 -74.84 47.91
CA ARG A 7 -0.73 -73.57 47.18
C ARG A 7 -0.92 -73.84 45.69
N ASP A 8 -1.99 -73.31 45.12
CA ASP A 8 -2.26 -73.36 43.68
C ASP A 8 -1.36 -72.34 42.95
N HIS A 9 -0.06 -72.63 42.91
CA HIS A 9 0.98 -71.76 42.33
C HIS A 9 0.71 -71.47 40.84
N GLY A 10 -0.11 -72.30 40.16
CA GLY A 10 -0.46 -72.11 38.76
C GLY A 10 -1.40 -70.93 38.52
N ALA A 11 -2.28 -70.60 39.48
CA ALA A 11 -3.15 -69.43 39.39
C ALA A 11 -2.35 -68.14 39.65
N GLU A 12 -1.47 -68.15 40.66
CA GLU A 12 -0.60 -67.02 41.02
C GLU A 12 0.37 -66.65 39.87
N VAL A 13 0.97 -67.64 39.22
CA VAL A 13 1.87 -67.42 38.06
C VAL A 13 1.10 -66.87 36.84
N ARG A 14 -0.13 -67.32 36.60
CA ARG A 14 -0.96 -66.81 35.48
C ARG A 14 -1.38 -65.36 35.69
N VAL A 15 -1.74 -64.98 36.91
CA VAL A 15 -2.06 -63.58 37.25
C VAL A 15 -0.82 -62.72 37.13
N GLY A 16 0.34 -63.18 37.64
CA GLY A 16 1.61 -62.47 37.49
C GLY A 16 2.00 -62.24 36.03
N ALA A 17 1.88 -63.26 35.18
CA ALA A 17 2.16 -63.15 33.75
C ALA A 17 1.22 -62.18 33.03
N PHE A 18 -0.07 -62.16 33.40
CA PHE A 18 -1.05 -61.22 32.84
C PHE A 18 -0.71 -59.77 33.19
N VAL A 19 -0.31 -59.51 34.44
CA VAL A 19 0.09 -58.15 34.88
C VAL A 19 1.35 -57.69 34.15
N ILE A 20 2.33 -58.56 33.97
CA ILE A 20 3.55 -58.23 33.20
C ILE A 20 3.22 -57.96 31.73
N LEU A 21 2.35 -58.77 31.12
CA LEU A 21 1.89 -58.55 29.75
C LEU A 21 1.15 -57.21 29.62
N ALA A 22 0.25 -56.90 30.54
CA ALA A 22 -0.49 -55.65 30.55
C ALA A 22 0.46 -54.45 30.72
N ALA A 23 1.45 -54.54 31.62
CA ALA A 23 2.47 -53.51 31.79
C ALA A 23 3.31 -53.34 30.51
N ALA A 24 3.70 -54.43 29.85
CA ALA A 24 4.43 -54.38 28.59
C ALA A 24 3.60 -53.72 27.46
N VAL A 25 2.30 -54.01 27.39
CA VAL A 25 1.39 -53.37 26.43
C VAL A 25 1.21 -51.89 26.72
N ILE A 26 1.09 -51.50 27.99
CA ILE A 26 1.00 -50.08 28.38
C ILE A 26 2.29 -49.34 28.02
N VAL A 27 3.46 -49.90 28.33
CA VAL A 27 4.75 -49.31 27.96
C VAL A 27 4.86 -49.18 26.45
N ALA A 28 4.52 -50.22 25.69
CA ALA A 28 4.50 -50.18 24.23
C ALA A 28 3.50 -49.14 23.69
N GLY A 29 2.33 -48.99 24.31
CA GLY A 29 1.33 -47.99 23.97
C GLY A 29 1.81 -46.56 24.24
N LEU A 30 2.52 -46.32 25.34
CA LEU A 30 3.12 -45.02 25.64
C LEU A 30 4.20 -44.63 24.62
N PHE A 31 5.04 -45.59 24.21
CA PHE A 31 6.01 -45.37 23.12
C PHE A 31 5.32 -45.11 21.77
N TRP A 32 4.13 -45.67 21.53
CA TRP A 32 3.35 -45.44 20.31
C TRP A 32 2.69 -44.06 20.29
N ILE A 33 2.12 -43.62 21.43
CA ILE A 33 1.42 -42.33 21.56
C ILE A 33 2.38 -41.15 21.59
N SER A 34 3.59 -41.32 22.13
CA SER A 34 4.59 -40.25 22.24
C SER A 34 5.13 -39.75 20.89
N GLY A 35 4.63 -40.27 19.77
CA GLY A 35 5.08 -39.93 18.43
C GLY A 35 6.46 -40.53 18.18
N SER A 36 6.55 -41.51 17.29
CA SER A 36 7.86 -41.85 16.72
C SER A 36 8.46 -40.59 16.09
N PRO A 37 9.70 -40.19 16.41
CA PRO A 37 10.33 -39.09 15.69
C PRO A 37 10.43 -39.56 14.24
N PHE A 38 10.04 -38.69 13.31
CA PHE A 38 10.02 -38.84 11.87
C PHE A 38 10.88 -40.00 11.33
N ARG A 39 10.25 -40.95 10.62
CA ARG A 39 10.84 -42.21 10.09
C ARG A 39 11.91 -42.02 9.00
N GLY A 40 12.80 -41.04 9.13
CA GLY A 40 13.87 -40.76 8.18
C GLY A 40 15.09 -40.17 8.89
N PRO A 41 16.23 -40.06 8.19
CA PRO A 41 17.37 -39.33 8.69
C PRO A 41 16.95 -37.88 9.04
N THR A 42 17.38 -37.43 10.22
CA THR A 42 17.10 -36.10 10.76
C THR A 42 18.40 -35.45 11.18
N ILE A 43 18.42 -34.11 11.23
CA ILE A 43 19.50 -33.30 11.76
C ILE A 43 18.96 -32.39 12.85
N ARG A 44 19.80 -32.10 13.84
CA ARG A 44 19.49 -31.12 14.88
C ARG A 44 20.13 -29.78 14.53
N VAL A 45 19.37 -28.71 14.65
CA VAL A 45 19.80 -27.35 14.35
C VAL A 45 19.34 -26.39 15.44
N TRP A 46 20.00 -25.24 15.54
CA TRP A 46 19.66 -24.19 16.50
C TRP A 46 19.03 -22.99 15.81
N GLY A 47 17.90 -22.52 16.31
CA GLY A 47 17.25 -21.29 15.87
C GLY A 47 17.47 -20.19 16.90
N ILE A 48 18.02 -19.05 16.48
CA ILE A 48 18.17 -17.88 17.36
C ILE A 48 17.07 -16.87 17.04
N ALA A 49 16.26 -16.55 18.05
CA ALA A 49 15.21 -15.53 17.98
C ALA A 49 15.40 -14.47 19.07
N SER A 50 14.94 -13.26 18.81
CA SER A 50 14.88 -12.19 19.83
C SER A 50 13.69 -12.33 20.78
N ASN A 51 12.67 -13.13 20.44
CA ASN A 51 11.53 -13.48 21.30
C ASN A 51 10.88 -14.77 20.78
N ALA A 52 10.42 -15.63 21.68
CA ALA A 52 9.77 -16.91 21.36
C ALA A 52 8.27 -16.78 21.01
N ASN A 53 7.64 -15.64 21.31
CA ASN A 53 6.22 -15.33 21.07
C ASN A 53 5.22 -16.42 21.51
N ARG A 54 5.53 -17.12 22.61
CA ARG A 54 4.79 -18.30 23.13
C ARG A 54 4.87 -19.55 22.25
N ILE A 55 5.94 -19.72 21.47
CA ILE A 55 6.28 -21.01 20.88
C ILE A 55 6.59 -22.03 21.98
N ALA A 56 6.13 -23.26 21.77
CA ALA A 56 6.22 -24.32 22.75
C ALA A 56 7.05 -25.49 22.20
N THR A 57 7.49 -26.36 23.10
CA THR A 57 8.00 -27.68 22.71
C THR A 57 6.94 -28.43 21.89
N ALA A 58 7.40 -29.18 20.89
CA ALA A 58 6.59 -29.87 19.89
C ALA A 58 5.85 -28.95 18.90
N SER A 59 6.11 -27.64 18.88
CA SER A 59 5.63 -26.77 17.79
C SER A 59 6.16 -27.28 16.44
N PRO A 60 5.31 -27.31 15.39
CA PRO A 60 5.70 -27.81 14.08
C PRO A 60 6.64 -26.83 13.38
N VAL A 61 7.56 -27.39 12.59
CA VAL A 61 8.44 -26.64 11.69
C VAL A 61 8.02 -26.98 10.27
N LEU A 62 7.57 -25.96 9.56
CA LEU A 62 7.03 -26.08 8.21
C LEU A 62 8.00 -25.53 7.17
N LEU A 63 7.92 -26.07 5.97
CA LEU A 63 8.52 -25.52 4.76
C LEU A 63 7.44 -25.45 3.70
N ARG A 64 7.06 -24.22 3.32
CA ARG A 64 5.98 -23.97 2.36
C ARG A 64 4.69 -24.69 2.77
N GLY A 65 4.36 -24.64 4.06
CA GLY A 65 3.18 -25.30 4.64
C GLY A 65 3.29 -26.83 4.81
N VAL A 66 4.43 -27.45 4.53
CA VAL A 66 4.66 -28.90 4.75
C VAL A 66 5.51 -29.11 5.97
N GLU A 67 5.10 -29.99 6.88
CA GLU A 67 5.85 -30.31 8.09
C GLU A 67 7.17 -31.02 7.76
N VAL A 68 8.28 -30.38 8.13
CA VAL A 68 9.64 -30.86 7.91
C VAL A 68 10.41 -31.09 9.21
N GLY A 69 9.82 -30.77 10.36
CA GLY A 69 10.47 -30.96 11.65
C GLY A 69 9.64 -30.49 12.84
N THR A 70 10.27 -30.51 14.01
CA THR A 70 9.65 -30.12 15.29
C THR A 70 10.62 -29.31 16.15
N VAL A 71 10.08 -28.43 16.98
CA VAL A 71 10.81 -27.75 18.05
C VAL A 71 10.95 -28.69 19.24
N ASP A 72 12.18 -29.04 19.61
CA ASP A 72 12.46 -29.95 20.73
C ASP A 72 12.54 -29.21 22.07
N GLU A 73 13.16 -28.03 22.07
CA GLU A 73 13.41 -27.26 23.28
C GLU A 73 13.42 -25.76 22.99
N VAL A 74 12.96 -24.97 23.96
CA VAL A 74 12.99 -23.52 23.93
C VAL A 74 13.68 -23.04 25.20
N ALA A 75 14.87 -22.46 25.06
CA ALA A 75 15.68 -21.96 26.15
C ALA A 75 15.87 -20.44 26.03
N LEU A 76 15.98 -19.76 27.18
CA LEU A 76 16.35 -18.36 27.25
C LEU A 76 17.83 -18.26 27.64
N GLU A 77 18.66 -17.79 26.72
CA GLU A 77 20.09 -17.58 26.97
C GLU A 77 20.40 -16.07 26.90
N ALA A 78 20.75 -15.50 28.06
CA ALA A 78 20.96 -14.07 28.26
C ALA A 78 19.76 -13.22 27.79
N GLU A 79 19.85 -12.60 26.61
CA GLU A 79 18.82 -11.74 26.01
C GLU A 79 18.23 -12.33 24.71
N ARG A 80 18.48 -13.60 24.43
CA ARG A 80 18.00 -14.28 23.21
C ARG A 80 17.31 -15.58 23.56
N VAL A 81 16.37 -15.96 22.69
CA VAL A 81 15.71 -17.25 22.76
C VAL A 81 16.43 -18.19 21.79
N VAL A 82 16.86 -19.33 22.30
CA VAL A 82 17.49 -20.39 21.52
C VAL A 82 16.50 -21.54 21.42
N LEU A 83 16.17 -21.92 20.19
CA LEU A 83 15.30 -23.05 19.90
C LEU A 83 16.16 -24.20 19.39
N THR A 84 16.00 -25.38 20.00
CA THR A 84 16.55 -26.61 19.44
C THR A 84 15.50 -27.24 18.57
N MET A 85 15.82 -27.50 17.30
CA MET A 85 14.88 -28.01 16.31
C MET A 85 15.45 -29.27 15.65
N THR A 86 14.59 -30.27 15.46
CA THR A 86 14.92 -31.46 14.68
C THR A 86 14.26 -31.35 13.31
N LEU A 87 15.06 -31.37 12.24
CA LEU A 87 14.61 -31.27 10.84
C LEU A 87 14.86 -32.57 10.09
N SER A 88 13.97 -32.91 9.18
CA SER A 88 14.08 -34.04 8.26
C SER A 88 15.08 -33.75 7.15
N THR A 89 16.03 -34.67 6.91
CA THR A 89 16.99 -34.54 5.79
C THR A 89 16.44 -35.04 4.46
N ARG A 90 15.14 -35.36 4.38
CA ARG A 90 14.49 -35.72 3.11
C ARG A 90 14.38 -34.52 2.17
N VAL A 91 14.49 -33.31 2.70
CA VAL A 91 14.51 -32.06 1.96
C VAL A 91 15.87 -31.40 2.18
N GLU A 92 16.61 -31.15 1.09
CA GLU A 92 17.87 -30.42 1.16
C GLU A 92 17.59 -28.93 1.38
N LEU A 93 17.91 -28.45 2.57
CA LEU A 93 17.80 -27.05 2.93
C LEU A 93 19.17 -26.37 2.74
N PRO A 94 19.24 -25.21 2.08
CA PRO A 94 20.45 -24.38 2.05
C PRO A 94 20.88 -23.93 3.45
N ALA A 95 22.17 -23.75 3.66
CA ALA A 95 22.73 -23.30 4.92
C ALA A 95 22.31 -21.87 5.32
N ASP A 96 21.88 -21.05 4.36
CA ASP A 96 21.35 -19.69 4.58
C ASP A 96 19.82 -19.67 4.71
N THR A 97 19.20 -20.82 5.00
CA THR A 97 17.78 -20.92 5.33
C THR A 97 17.47 -20.02 6.53
N ARG A 98 16.39 -19.26 6.42
CA ARG A 98 15.84 -18.43 7.49
C ARG A 98 14.54 -19.03 7.98
N GLY A 99 14.21 -18.81 9.24
CA GLY A 99 12.90 -19.19 9.77
C GLY A 99 12.13 -17.96 10.21
N THR A 100 10.81 -18.08 10.17
CA THR A 100 9.91 -17.05 10.67
C THR A 100 8.96 -17.67 11.69
N ILE A 101 8.94 -17.13 12.90
CA ILE A 101 7.96 -17.52 13.92
C ILE A 101 6.64 -16.81 13.58
N GLN A 102 5.59 -17.59 13.33
CA GLN A 102 4.27 -17.08 12.98
C GLN A 102 3.15 -17.93 13.60
N PRO A 103 1.98 -17.33 13.87
CA PRO A 103 0.83 -18.09 14.37
C PRO A 103 0.26 -19.01 13.29
N ASP A 104 -0.19 -20.20 13.70
CA ASP A 104 -0.94 -21.13 12.85
C ASP A 104 -2.38 -20.62 12.67
N GLY A 105 -2.59 -19.77 11.66
CA GLY A 105 -3.85 -19.04 11.50
C GLY A 105 -4.02 -17.92 12.52
N PHE A 106 -5.27 -17.48 12.76
CA PHE A 106 -5.54 -16.27 13.55
C PHE A 106 -5.38 -16.48 15.08
N LEU A 107 -5.64 -17.69 15.57
CA LEU A 107 -5.62 -18.03 17.01
C LEU A 107 -4.78 -19.27 17.33
N GLY A 108 -4.11 -19.86 16.35
CA GLY A 108 -3.40 -21.11 16.57
C GLY A 108 -2.10 -20.95 17.35
N GLN A 109 -1.54 -22.10 17.70
CA GLN A 109 -0.21 -22.20 18.27
C GLN A 109 0.85 -21.60 17.35
N GLN A 110 1.97 -21.12 17.90
CA GLN A 110 3.08 -20.65 17.07
C GLN A 110 3.76 -21.83 16.37
N LEU A 111 4.11 -21.63 15.11
CA LEU A 111 4.92 -22.53 14.31
C LEU A 111 6.15 -21.80 13.77
N VAL A 112 7.13 -22.56 13.29
CA VAL A 112 8.27 -22.01 12.56
C VAL A 112 8.11 -22.31 11.08
N GLU A 113 8.01 -21.28 10.24
CA GLU A 113 8.01 -21.43 8.78
C GLU A 113 9.41 -21.17 8.24
N LEU A 114 10.00 -22.16 7.58
CA LEU A 114 11.32 -22.06 6.96
C LEU A 114 11.22 -21.49 5.55
N THR A 115 12.12 -20.57 5.23
CA THR A 115 12.31 -20.00 3.90
C THR A 115 13.72 -20.36 3.42
N PRO A 116 13.85 -21.23 2.39
CA PRO A 116 15.14 -21.59 1.82
C PRO A 116 15.86 -20.38 1.23
N GLY A 117 17.17 -20.29 1.48
CA GLY A 117 18.02 -19.29 0.84
C GLY A 117 18.56 -19.74 -0.51
N THR A 118 19.72 -19.22 -0.90
CA THR A 118 20.35 -19.48 -2.21
C THR A 118 21.75 -20.10 -2.09
N SER A 119 22.20 -20.42 -0.86
CA SER A 119 23.52 -21.02 -0.63
C SER A 119 23.66 -22.38 -1.32
N ALA A 120 24.83 -22.61 -1.92
CA ALA A 120 25.21 -23.92 -2.46
C ALA A 120 25.60 -24.93 -1.36
N ARG A 121 25.82 -24.48 -0.13
CA ARG A 121 26.10 -25.34 1.03
C ARG A 121 24.79 -25.84 1.63
N ALA A 122 24.66 -27.15 1.83
CA ALA A 122 23.54 -27.71 2.58
C ALA A 122 23.65 -27.42 4.09
N LEU A 123 22.50 -27.25 4.73
CA LEU A 123 22.36 -27.15 6.18
C LEU A 123 22.78 -28.48 6.82
N ALA A 124 23.64 -28.39 7.82
CA ALA A 124 24.24 -29.53 8.51
C ALA A 124 23.83 -29.60 9.99
N GLU A 125 24.14 -30.72 10.62
CA GLU A 125 23.93 -30.90 12.05
C GLU A 125 24.74 -29.87 12.86
N GLY A 126 24.06 -29.22 13.80
CA GLY A 126 24.62 -28.14 14.62
C GLY A 126 24.70 -26.78 13.93
N ASP A 127 24.17 -26.62 12.71
CA ASP A 127 24.07 -25.29 12.12
C ASP A 127 23.06 -24.42 12.88
N THR A 128 23.28 -23.10 12.78
CA THR A 128 22.42 -22.10 13.42
C THR A 128 21.65 -21.30 12.36
N LEU A 129 20.34 -21.16 12.55
CA LEU A 129 19.44 -20.38 11.71
C LEU A 129 19.02 -19.10 12.43
N SER A 130 18.84 -18.03 11.66
CA SER A 130 18.20 -16.81 12.16
C SER A 130 16.68 -16.98 12.07
N LEU A 131 16.01 -16.76 13.20
CA LEU A 131 14.55 -16.76 13.28
C LEU A 131 14.05 -15.33 13.40
N ASP A 132 13.41 -14.86 12.34
CA ASP A 132 12.74 -13.57 12.27
C ASP A 132 11.26 -13.72 12.67
N ARG A 133 10.55 -12.59 12.79
CA ARG A 133 9.11 -12.58 13.10
C ARG A 133 8.33 -12.17 11.86
N THR A 134 7.18 -12.80 11.63
CA THR A 134 6.18 -12.23 10.74
C THR A 134 5.65 -10.98 11.43
N SER A 135 5.60 -9.89 10.67
CA SER A 135 4.99 -8.60 11.04
C SER A 135 3.66 -8.84 11.75
N ASP A 136 3.64 -8.64 13.07
CA ASP A 136 2.45 -8.80 13.91
C ASP A 136 1.36 -7.84 13.40
N LEU A 137 0.07 -8.12 13.64
CA LEU A 137 -1.02 -7.18 13.31
C LEU A 137 -0.78 -5.78 13.89
N THR A 138 -0.04 -5.71 14.99
CA THR A 138 0.44 -4.48 15.63
C THR A 138 1.40 -3.67 14.77
N SER A 139 2.27 -4.33 13.99
CA SER A 139 3.20 -3.67 13.08
C SER A 139 2.47 -3.13 11.84
N LEU A 140 1.45 -3.84 11.34
CA LEU A 140 0.56 -3.32 10.30
C LEU A 140 -0.22 -2.09 10.78
N ALA A 141 -0.71 -2.11 12.03
CA ALA A 141 -1.39 -0.97 12.62
C ALA A 141 -0.47 0.25 12.81
N SER A 142 0.78 0.06 13.24
CA SER A 142 1.75 1.16 13.33
C SER A 142 2.15 1.68 11.96
N THR A 143 2.42 0.80 10.99
CA THR A 143 2.76 1.20 9.63
C THR A 143 1.60 1.94 8.96
N LEU A 144 0.35 1.49 9.13
CA LEU A 144 -0.83 2.21 8.66
C LEU A 144 -0.99 3.56 9.36
N GLY A 145 -0.74 3.64 10.67
CA GLY A 145 -0.75 4.90 11.42
C GLY A 145 0.30 5.89 10.93
N ASP A 146 1.52 5.40 10.69
CA ASP A 146 2.65 6.20 10.20
C ASP A 146 2.41 6.65 8.74
N GLU A 147 1.91 5.77 7.88
CA GLU A 147 1.54 6.06 6.49
C GLU A 147 0.41 7.11 6.42
N VAL A 148 -0.65 6.93 7.21
CA VAL A 148 -1.76 7.89 7.28
C VAL A 148 -1.26 9.23 7.82
N SER A 149 -0.39 9.24 8.83
CA SER A 149 0.17 10.48 9.36
C SER A 149 1.11 11.17 8.38
N SER A 150 1.84 10.41 7.56
CA SER A 150 2.69 10.93 6.48
C SER A 150 1.86 11.54 5.36
N LEU A 151 0.81 10.85 4.91
CA LEU A 151 -0.11 11.34 3.88
C LEU A 151 -0.83 12.61 4.33
N ILE A 152 -1.25 12.70 5.60
CA ILE A 152 -1.82 13.93 6.16
C ILE A 152 -0.78 15.06 6.18
N GLY A 153 0.47 14.77 6.54
CA GLY A 153 1.55 15.75 6.54
C GLY A 153 1.95 16.25 5.15
N GLU A 154 1.98 15.37 4.15
CA GLU A 154 2.20 15.73 2.74
C GLU A 154 1.05 16.57 2.19
N LEU A 155 -0.18 16.26 2.55
CA LEU A 155 -1.35 17.05 2.16
C LEU A 155 -1.37 18.41 2.86
N GLU A 156 -1.00 18.49 4.15
CA GLU A 156 -0.79 19.75 4.89
C GLU A 156 0.35 20.57 4.27
N ALA A 157 1.42 19.94 3.77
CA ALA A 157 2.51 20.64 3.09
C ALA A 157 2.07 21.19 1.71
N LEU A 158 1.27 20.42 0.95
CA LEU A 158 0.71 20.86 -0.32
C LEU A 158 -0.35 21.97 -0.16
N LEU A 159 -1.16 21.92 0.90
CA LEU A 159 -2.22 22.89 1.18
C LEU A 159 -1.69 24.13 1.93
N GLY A 160 -0.81 23.92 2.90
CA GLY A 160 -0.17 24.96 3.71
C GLY A 160 1.00 25.67 3.02
N GLY A 161 1.59 25.05 2.00
CA GLY A 161 2.59 25.64 1.10
C GLY A 161 2.01 26.48 -0.05
N GLY A 162 0.72 26.81 0.01
CA GLY A 162 0.11 27.78 -0.90
C GLY A 162 -0.40 27.15 -2.18
N LEU A 163 -1.42 26.30 -2.10
CA LEU A 163 -2.34 26.14 -3.24
C LEU A 163 -2.86 27.52 -3.67
N ALA A 164 -3.20 28.39 -2.72
CA ALA A 164 -3.54 29.79 -2.97
C ALA A 164 -2.39 30.59 -3.62
N GLU A 165 -1.13 30.37 -3.23
CA GLU A 165 0.03 31.10 -3.75
C GLU A 165 0.44 30.63 -5.15
N ASN A 166 0.40 29.31 -5.41
CA ASN A 166 0.62 28.73 -6.73
C ASN A 166 -0.51 29.05 -7.71
N VAL A 167 -1.76 29.05 -7.22
CA VAL A 167 -2.92 29.51 -7.97
C VAL A 167 -2.86 31.00 -8.25
N ALA A 168 -2.51 31.83 -7.26
CA ALA A 168 -2.41 33.27 -7.43
C ALA A 168 -1.33 33.59 -8.47
N SER A 169 -0.15 32.98 -8.34
CA SER A 169 0.97 33.12 -9.29
C SER A 169 0.58 32.65 -10.70
N GLY A 170 -0.10 31.49 -10.81
CA GLY A 170 -0.59 30.98 -12.09
C GLY A 170 -1.69 31.85 -12.71
N SER A 171 -2.58 32.42 -11.89
CA SER A 171 -3.64 33.32 -12.33
C SER A 171 -3.10 34.67 -12.79
N GLU A 172 -2.03 35.16 -12.16
CA GLU A 172 -1.35 36.38 -12.56
C GLU A 172 -0.66 36.20 -13.91
N ALA A 173 0.08 35.09 -14.07
CA ALA A 173 0.72 34.72 -15.33
C ALA A 173 -0.31 34.54 -16.46
N PHE A 174 -1.44 33.90 -16.18
CA PHE A 174 -2.51 33.70 -17.16
C PHE A 174 -3.19 35.03 -17.53
N THR A 175 -3.50 35.88 -16.55
CA THR A 175 -4.05 37.22 -16.78
C THR A 175 -3.13 38.07 -17.64
N LEU A 176 -1.82 38.00 -17.40
CA LEU A 176 -0.81 38.72 -18.19
C LEU A 176 -0.76 38.20 -19.63
N ALA A 177 -0.77 36.89 -19.83
CA ALA A 177 -0.84 36.27 -21.16
C ALA A 177 -2.13 36.64 -21.92
N MET A 178 -3.27 36.71 -21.23
CA MET A 178 -4.55 37.10 -21.84
C MET A 178 -4.57 38.56 -22.27
N ARG A 179 -3.96 39.46 -21.48
CA ARG A 179 -3.80 40.88 -21.86
C ARG A 179 -2.85 41.04 -23.04
N GLU A 180 -1.76 40.29 -23.09
CA GLU A 180 -0.84 40.27 -24.24
C GLU A 180 -1.57 39.79 -25.51
N LEU A 181 -2.34 38.71 -25.39
CA LEU A 181 -3.15 38.19 -26.49
C LEU A 181 -4.20 39.22 -26.96
N ALA A 182 -4.87 39.91 -26.04
CA ALA A 182 -5.80 40.99 -26.38
C ALA A 182 -5.10 42.13 -27.14
N GLY A 183 -3.88 42.49 -26.75
CA GLY A 183 -3.07 43.48 -27.44
C GLY A 183 -2.67 43.07 -28.86
N ILE A 184 -2.28 41.80 -29.05
CA ILE A 184 -1.98 41.22 -30.37
C ILE A 184 -3.23 41.26 -31.26
N LEU A 185 -4.38 40.81 -30.74
CA LEU A 185 -5.64 40.79 -31.49
C LEU A 185 -6.07 42.19 -31.96
N GLU A 186 -5.92 43.20 -31.12
CA GLU A 186 -6.25 44.59 -31.50
C GLU A 186 -5.26 45.16 -32.53
N THR A 187 -3.97 44.83 -32.39
CA THR A 187 -2.92 45.25 -33.35
C THR A 187 -3.13 44.62 -34.73
N GLU A 188 -3.43 43.33 -34.78
CA GLU A 188 -3.74 42.60 -36.02
C GLU A 188 -5.03 43.12 -36.67
N ARG A 189 -6.06 43.38 -35.86
CA ARG A 189 -7.30 43.99 -36.34
C ARG A 189 -7.07 45.38 -36.96
N ALA A 190 -6.26 46.22 -36.32
CA ALA A 190 -5.90 47.53 -36.87
C ALA A 190 -5.14 47.40 -38.21
N SER A 191 -4.21 46.44 -38.28
CA SER A 191 -3.45 46.12 -39.50
C SER A 191 -4.38 45.68 -40.64
N ILE A 192 -5.31 44.77 -40.36
CA ILE A 192 -6.34 44.32 -41.30
C ILE A 192 -7.21 45.48 -41.78
N GLY A 193 -7.64 46.36 -40.87
CA GLY A 193 -8.40 47.56 -41.22
C GLY A 193 -7.65 48.49 -42.18
N SER A 194 -6.35 48.67 -41.97
CA SER A 194 -5.51 49.47 -42.87
C SER A 194 -5.34 48.82 -44.25
N LEU A 195 -5.21 47.50 -44.32
CA LEU A 195 -5.13 46.75 -45.57
C LEU A 195 -6.42 46.87 -46.37
N LEU A 196 -7.58 46.75 -45.70
CA LEU A 196 -8.90 46.97 -46.33
C LEU A 196 -9.02 48.38 -46.89
N ALA A 197 -8.60 49.41 -46.16
CA ALA A 197 -8.61 50.79 -46.64
C ALA A 197 -7.69 51.02 -47.85
N ASN A 198 -6.51 50.40 -47.84
CA ASN A 198 -5.58 50.44 -48.98
C ASN A 198 -6.13 49.68 -50.20
N MET A 199 -6.79 48.54 -49.99
CA MET A 199 -7.45 47.75 -51.03
C MET A 199 -8.59 48.54 -51.67
N ASP A 200 -9.42 49.21 -50.87
CA ASP A 200 -10.51 50.07 -51.36
C ASP A 200 -9.96 51.21 -52.21
N THR A 201 -8.90 51.87 -51.76
CA THR A 201 -8.21 52.92 -52.53
C THR A 201 -7.65 52.39 -53.85
N LEU A 202 -7.02 51.20 -53.83
CA LEU A 202 -6.48 50.57 -55.03
C LEU A 202 -7.59 50.18 -56.02
N SER A 203 -8.66 49.58 -55.52
CA SER A 203 -9.84 49.17 -56.30
C SER A 203 -10.45 50.38 -57.00
N ASN A 204 -10.66 51.49 -56.28
CA ASN A 204 -11.19 52.72 -56.83
C ASN A 204 -10.28 53.34 -57.91
N ARG A 205 -8.95 53.24 -57.77
CA ARG A 205 -7.99 53.69 -58.80
C ARG A 205 -8.04 52.81 -60.06
N LEU A 206 -8.09 51.48 -59.89
CA LEU A 206 -8.18 50.54 -61.01
C LEU A 206 -9.52 50.67 -61.74
N ALA A 207 -10.63 50.86 -61.02
CA ALA A 207 -11.95 51.07 -61.62
C ALA A 207 -12.00 52.32 -62.52
N GLY A 208 -11.18 53.33 -62.24
CA GLY A 208 -11.00 54.50 -63.11
C GLY A 208 -10.19 54.24 -64.38
N MET A 209 -9.44 53.14 -64.45
CA MET A 209 -8.64 52.72 -65.61
C MET A 209 -9.45 51.75 -66.49
N THR A 210 -10.46 52.25 -67.21
CA THR A 210 -11.30 51.42 -68.08
C THR A 210 -10.53 50.89 -69.30
N GLY A 211 -10.66 49.60 -69.65
CA GLY A 211 -10.35 49.13 -71.01
C GLY A 211 -9.57 47.82 -71.22
N SER A 212 -9.45 46.90 -70.25
CA SER A 212 -8.80 45.59 -70.48
C SER A 212 -9.30 44.47 -69.56
N ASP A 213 -9.47 43.25 -70.10
CA ASP A 213 -9.91 42.06 -69.36
C ASP A 213 -9.05 41.74 -68.10
N GLU A 214 -7.75 42.06 -68.13
CA GLU A 214 -6.84 41.90 -66.98
C GLU A 214 -7.20 42.80 -65.79
N VAL A 215 -7.73 44.01 -66.03
CA VAL A 215 -8.16 44.93 -64.97
C VAL A 215 -9.43 44.38 -64.30
N ASP A 216 -10.37 43.87 -65.08
CA ASP A 216 -11.62 43.28 -64.57
C ASP A 216 -11.35 42.04 -63.70
N ARG A 217 -10.44 41.15 -64.14
CA ARG A 217 -10.01 39.98 -63.33
C ARG A 217 -9.33 40.41 -62.03
N THR A 218 -8.51 41.45 -62.08
CA THR A 218 -7.81 41.95 -60.88
C THR A 218 -8.81 42.54 -59.89
N LEU A 219 -9.79 43.34 -60.36
CA LEU A 219 -10.86 43.88 -59.52
C LEU A 219 -11.69 42.77 -58.86
N ALA A 220 -12.04 41.71 -59.59
CA ALA A 220 -12.77 40.57 -59.02
C ALA A 220 -11.95 39.83 -57.94
N ASN A 221 -10.64 39.68 -58.12
CA ASN A 221 -9.75 39.10 -57.13
C ASN A 221 -9.62 40.00 -55.88
N LEU A 222 -9.56 41.32 -56.07
CA LEU A 222 -9.53 42.30 -54.98
C LEU A 222 -10.82 42.29 -54.17
N ASP A 223 -11.98 42.17 -54.81
CA ASP A 223 -13.28 42.02 -54.14
C ASP A 223 -13.36 40.72 -53.32
N THR A 224 -12.89 39.61 -53.90
CA THR A 224 -12.79 38.32 -53.20
C THR A 224 -11.83 38.39 -52.02
N LEU A 225 -10.70 39.08 -52.15
CA LEU A 225 -9.74 39.24 -51.06
C LEU A 225 -10.29 40.16 -49.96
N SER A 226 -10.95 41.26 -50.34
CA SER A 226 -11.57 42.22 -49.43
C SER A 226 -12.68 41.57 -48.59
N SER A 227 -13.53 40.75 -49.20
CA SER A 227 -14.58 40.02 -48.48
C SER A 227 -14.01 38.99 -47.49
N ARG A 228 -12.96 38.25 -47.86
CA ARG A 228 -12.25 37.33 -46.96
C ARG A 228 -11.59 38.06 -45.80
N LEU A 229 -10.94 39.18 -46.08
CA LEU A 229 -10.26 39.99 -45.09
C LEU A 229 -11.24 40.67 -44.12
N SER A 230 -12.42 41.07 -44.62
CA SER A 230 -13.54 41.57 -43.81
C SER A 230 -14.10 40.48 -42.88
N ALA A 231 -14.26 39.26 -43.39
CA ALA A 231 -14.67 38.11 -42.56
C ALA A 231 -13.64 37.82 -41.46
N ALA A 232 -12.35 37.78 -41.81
CA ALA A 232 -11.27 37.62 -40.82
C ALA A 232 -11.30 38.73 -39.76
N SER A 233 -11.53 40.00 -40.15
CA SER A 233 -11.66 41.11 -39.19
C SER A 233 -12.84 40.90 -38.22
N ALA A 234 -13.95 40.32 -38.68
CA ALA A 234 -15.10 40.03 -37.83
C ALA A 234 -14.78 38.90 -36.83
N ASP A 235 -14.06 37.86 -37.26
CA ASP A 235 -13.61 36.76 -36.42
C ASP A 235 -12.62 37.23 -35.34
N PHE A 236 -11.64 38.07 -35.71
CA PHE A 236 -10.72 38.69 -34.75
C PHE A 236 -11.45 39.56 -33.71
N SER A 237 -12.49 40.30 -34.13
CA SER A 237 -13.34 41.08 -33.21
C SER A 237 -14.14 40.20 -32.25
N ALA A 238 -14.65 39.06 -32.72
CA ALA A 238 -15.31 38.08 -31.86
C ALA A 238 -14.33 37.46 -30.86
N ALA A 239 -13.14 37.05 -31.30
CA ALA A 239 -12.09 36.50 -30.45
C ALA A 239 -11.64 37.51 -29.37
N GLY A 240 -11.42 38.77 -29.75
CA GLY A 240 -11.05 39.83 -28.82
C GLY A 240 -12.11 40.07 -27.73
N ARG A 241 -13.40 39.99 -28.08
CA ARG A 241 -14.49 40.07 -27.09
C ARG A 241 -14.47 38.89 -26.11
N SER A 242 -14.28 37.67 -26.59
CA SER A 242 -14.18 36.48 -25.74
C SER A 242 -12.98 36.54 -24.79
N VAL A 243 -11.82 36.98 -25.28
CA VAL A 243 -10.61 37.18 -24.46
C VAL A 243 -10.84 38.25 -23.39
N ALA A 244 -11.49 39.36 -23.73
CA ALA A 244 -11.82 40.41 -22.78
C ALA A 244 -12.84 39.95 -21.71
N GLU A 245 -13.80 39.10 -22.08
CA GLU A 245 -14.77 38.52 -21.16
C GLU A 245 -14.12 37.55 -20.17
N ILE A 246 -13.24 36.65 -20.64
CA ILE A 246 -12.48 35.74 -19.79
C ILE A 246 -11.57 36.53 -18.83
N THR A 247 -10.89 37.57 -19.33
CA THR A 247 -10.00 38.42 -18.52
C THR A 247 -10.79 39.13 -17.42
N ARG A 248 -11.96 39.70 -17.72
CA ARG A 248 -12.83 40.31 -16.70
C ARG A 248 -13.35 39.29 -15.70
N GLY A 249 -13.76 38.10 -16.15
CA GLY A 249 -14.23 37.04 -15.25
C GLY A 249 -13.16 36.63 -14.24
N LEU A 250 -11.90 36.54 -14.67
CA LEU A 250 -10.76 36.21 -13.80
C LEU A 250 -10.43 37.33 -12.80
N GLU A 251 -10.32 38.57 -13.27
CA GLU A 251 -10.09 39.74 -12.40
C GLU A 251 -11.24 39.89 -11.38
N GLY A 252 -12.49 39.74 -11.84
CA GLY A 252 -13.70 39.83 -11.02
C GLY A 252 -13.94 38.62 -10.11
N GLY A 253 -13.28 37.48 -10.34
CA GLY A 253 -13.56 36.24 -9.60
C GLY A 253 -14.90 35.61 -9.95
N GLU A 254 -15.44 35.98 -11.10
CA GLU A 254 -16.69 35.47 -11.63
C GLU A 254 -16.44 34.19 -12.45
N GLY A 255 -17.40 33.27 -12.45
CA GLY A 255 -17.26 31.95 -13.07
C GLY A 255 -16.75 30.86 -12.12
N THR A 256 -16.74 29.61 -12.58
CA THR A 256 -16.40 28.44 -11.74
C THR A 256 -14.95 28.48 -11.27
N LEU A 257 -14.01 28.85 -12.14
CA LEU A 257 -12.61 29.04 -11.77
C LEU A 257 -12.45 30.26 -10.84
N GLY A 258 -13.03 31.41 -11.17
CA GLY A 258 -12.94 32.61 -10.32
C GLY A 258 -13.46 32.39 -8.89
N LYS A 259 -14.54 31.62 -8.72
CA LYS A 259 -15.08 31.23 -7.41
C LYS A 259 -14.19 30.23 -6.67
N LEU A 260 -13.76 29.16 -7.33
CA LEU A 260 -12.88 28.14 -6.73
C LEU A 260 -11.54 28.70 -6.24
N LEU A 261 -10.99 29.71 -6.91
CA LEU A 261 -9.72 30.32 -6.51
C LEU A 261 -9.87 31.37 -5.40
N ARG A 262 -11.10 31.75 -5.02
CA ARG A 262 -11.36 32.90 -4.14
C ARG A 262 -12.28 32.59 -2.96
N GLU A 263 -12.96 31.46 -2.96
CA GLU A 263 -13.76 31.04 -1.81
C GLU A 263 -12.85 30.58 -0.67
N ASP A 264 -12.57 31.50 0.26
CA ASP A 264 -12.03 31.21 1.58
C ASP A 264 -12.82 30.07 2.26
N ALA A 265 -14.14 29.98 2.02
CA ALA A 265 -15.00 28.91 2.53
C ALA A 265 -14.58 27.49 2.09
N VAL A 266 -14.10 27.31 0.85
CA VAL A 266 -13.65 25.99 0.37
C VAL A 266 -12.30 25.63 1.00
N HIS A 267 -11.43 26.63 1.16
CA HIS A 267 -10.17 26.47 1.88
C HIS A 267 -10.41 26.11 3.36
N ASP A 268 -11.30 26.84 4.02
CA ASP A 268 -11.67 26.65 5.42
C ASP A 268 -12.35 25.30 5.65
N GLU A 269 -13.27 24.89 4.76
CA GLU A 269 -13.95 23.58 4.85
C GLU A 269 -12.99 22.42 4.58
N LEU A 270 -12.01 22.59 3.69
CA LEU A 270 -10.92 21.63 3.49
C LEU A 270 -10.02 21.53 4.73
N LEU A 271 -9.62 22.67 5.32
CA LEU A 271 -8.81 22.69 6.54
C LEU A 271 -9.57 22.08 7.74
N GLU A 272 -10.87 22.34 7.87
CA GLU A 272 -11.73 21.76 8.91
C GLU A 272 -11.89 20.25 8.73
N THR A 273 -12.12 19.78 7.50
CA THR A 273 -12.19 18.35 7.17
C THR A 273 -10.86 17.64 7.47
N LEU A 274 -9.74 18.31 7.24
CA LEU A 274 -8.43 17.75 7.58
C LEU A 274 -8.18 17.74 9.10
N GLY A 275 -8.63 18.78 9.81
CA GLY A 275 -8.61 18.81 11.27
C GLY A 275 -9.42 17.66 11.89
N THR A 276 -10.60 17.36 11.35
CA THR A 276 -11.46 16.25 11.81
C THR A 276 -10.86 14.88 11.46
N LEU A 277 -10.27 14.72 10.28
CA LEU A 277 -9.54 13.50 9.88
C LEU A 277 -8.34 13.25 10.80
N ARG A 278 -7.59 14.30 11.16
CA ARG A 278 -6.45 14.21 12.09
C ARG A 278 -6.88 13.80 13.49
N ALA A 279 -7.95 14.42 14.00
CA ALA A 279 -8.51 14.05 15.31
C ALA A 279 -8.94 12.58 15.33
N SER A 280 -9.63 12.14 14.29
CA SER A 280 -10.07 10.74 14.12
C SER A 280 -8.89 9.77 14.02
N GLY A 281 -7.85 10.13 13.25
CA GLY A 281 -6.63 9.34 13.13
C GLY A 281 -5.87 9.19 14.46
N LYS A 282 -5.84 10.24 15.28
CA LYS A 282 -5.25 10.21 16.62
C LYS A 282 -6.06 9.31 17.57
N GLU A 283 -7.38 9.38 17.52
CA GLU A 283 -8.25 8.50 18.31
C GLU A 283 -8.10 7.03 17.90
N LEU A 284 -8.03 6.75 16.59
CA LEU A 284 -7.73 5.42 16.06
C LEU A 284 -6.37 4.92 16.55
N ALA A 285 -5.32 5.74 16.50
CA ALA A 285 -3.99 5.36 16.99
C ALA A 285 -3.99 5.06 18.50
N LEU A 286 -4.73 5.84 19.30
CA LEU A 286 -4.90 5.60 20.73
C LEU A 286 -5.70 4.33 21.01
N LEU A 287 -6.75 4.07 20.25
CA LEU A 287 -7.58 2.87 20.36
C LEU A 287 -6.78 1.61 20.00
N LEU A 288 -6.02 1.66 18.90
CA LEU A 288 -5.12 0.58 18.49
C LEU A 288 -4.02 0.33 19.55
N ARG A 289 -3.53 1.40 20.19
CA ARG A 289 -2.59 1.29 21.31
C ARG A 289 -3.24 0.68 22.56
N ASP A 290 -4.46 1.07 22.93
CA ASP A 290 -5.16 0.52 24.10
C ASP A 290 -5.50 -0.96 23.89
N ILE A 291 -5.93 -1.34 22.67
CA ILE A 291 -6.12 -2.75 22.28
C ILE A 291 -4.81 -3.54 22.42
N ARG A 292 -3.65 -2.93 22.11
CA ARG A 292 -2.33 -3.56 22.29
C ARG A 292 -1.97 -3.76 23.76
N GLU A 293 -2.17 -2.73 24.59
CA GLU A 293 -1.77 -2.76 26.01
C GLU A 293 -2.74 -3.58 26.88
N ARG A 294 -4.02 -3.68 26.48
CA ARG A 294 -5.10 -4.34 27.23
C ARG A 294 -6.09 -5.10 26.32
N PRO A 295 -5.64 -6.16 25.62
CA PRO A 295 -6.48 -6.89 24.66
C PRO A 295 -7.71 -7.54 25.32
N ASP A 296 -7.60 -7.94 26.58
CA ASP A 296 -8.63 -8.53 27.42
C ASP A 296 -9.86 -7.64 27.62
N ARG A 297 -9.73 -6.31 27.51
CA ARG A 297 -10.86 -5.37 27.63
C ARG A 297 -11.80 -5.37 26.42
N TYR A 298 -11.27 -5.75 25.25
CA TYR A 298 -11.98 -5.66 23.96
C TYR A 298 -12.35 -7.03 23.39
N LEU A 299 -11.76 -8.10 23.92
CA LEU A 299 -11.98 -9.48 23.46
C LEU A 299 -12.97 -10.27 24.34
N THR A 300 -13.47 -9.70 25.45
CA THR A 300 -14.37 -10.38 26.39
C THR A 300 -15.77 -10.72 25.84
N ASP A 301 -16.26 -9.97 24.85
CA ASP A 301 -17.59 -10.21 24.24
C ASP A 301 -17.56 -11.12 23.00
N LEU A 302 -16.37 -11.53 22.54
CA LEU A 302 -16.22 -12.63 21.59
C LEU A 302 -16.39 -13.97 22.32
N LYS A 303 -17.60 -14.23 22.82
CA LYS A 303 -18.05 -15.60 23.10
C LYS A 303 -18.13 -16.32 21.76
N VAL A 304 -17.00 -16.88 21.33
CA VAL A 304 -16.96 -17.93 20.33
C VAL A 304 -17.80 -19.06 20.90
N SER A 305 -19.00 -19.24 20.36
CA SER A 305 -19.80 -20.43 20.57
C SER A 305 -19.04 -21.58 19.92
N VAL A 306 -18.23 -22.27 20.72
CA VAL A 306 -17.61 -23.54 20.34
C VAL A 306 -18.75 -24.56 20.25
N PHE A 307 -19.00 -25.03 19.03
CA PHE A 307 -19.72 -26.28 18.78
C PHE A 307 -18.74 -27.45 18.92
#